data_AF-A0AAV6W8Y6-F1
#
_entry.id   AF-A0AAV6W8Y6-F1
#
_cell.length_a   1.000
_cell.length_b   1.000
_cell.length_c   1.000
_cell.angle_alpha   90.00
_cell.angle_beta   90.00
_cell.angle_gamma   90.00
#
_symmetry.space_group_name_H-M   'P 1'
#
loop_
_entity.id
_entity.type
_entity.pdbx_description
1 polymer ?
#
loop_
_entity_poly.entity_id
_entity_poly.type
_entity_poly.pdbx_seq_one_letter_code
_entity_poly.pdbx_strand_id
1 'polypeptide(L)'
;MPAIFLSNSKSQSNLYSSLDEVSENDEENSEEDEVPEIPMGSNRVACCLTLWISLLSGYLVDAIQGASDSMNMPVSFISVILLPIVGNAAEHASAIMFAMKDKLDITLGVAIGSSTQISMFVVRPYTLYRLWFGSV
;
A
#
# COMPACT_ATOMS: atom_id res chain seq x y z
N MET A 1 36.60 4.47 -16.47
CA MET A 1 35.68 3.79 -15.53
C MET A 1 34.59 4.70 -14.90
N PRO A 2 34.09 5.80 -15.52
CA PRO A 2 32.81 6.40 -15.09
C PRO A 2 31.66 6.30 -16.11
N ALA A 3 31.95 6.05 -17.39
CA ALA A 3 30.92 6.07 -18.46
C ALA A 3 29.94 4.88 -18.41
N ILE A 4 30.38 3.70 -17.95
CA ILE A 4 29.52 2.50 -17.87
C ILE A 4 28.44 2.66 -16.78
N PHE A 5 28.76 3.34 -15.68
CA PHE A 5 27.83 3.55 -14.57
C PHE A 5 26.71 4.53 -14.93
N LEU A 6 27.03 5.60 -15.67
CA LEU A 6 26.04 6.58 -16.14
C LEU A 6 25.14 6.01 -17.25
N SER A 7 25.66 5.09 -18.07
CA SER A 7 24.87 4.39 -19.09
C SER A 7 23.80 3.49 -18.46
N ASN A 8 24.14 2.78 -17.38
CA ASN A 8 23.20 1.91 -16.67
C ASN A 8 22.06 2.71 -16.02
N SER A 9 22.37 3.84 -15.38
CA SER A 9 21.36 4.70 -14.75
C SER A 9 20.40 5.34 -15.76
N LYS A 10 20.90 5.82 -16.91
CA LYS A 10 20.03 6.38 -17.97
C LYS A 10 19.18 5.34 -18.69
N SER A 11 19.67 4.11 -18.81
CA SER A 11 18.90 3.01 -19.40
C SER A 11 17.75 2.57 -18.49
N GLN A 12 17.96 2.57 -17.17
CA GLN A 12 16.91 2.29 -16.19
C GLN A 12 15.89 3.45 -16.12
N SER A 13 16.35 4.71 -16.21
CA SER A 13 15.44 5.86 -16.24
C SER A 13 14.62 5.94 -17.52
N ASN A 14 15.18 5.54 -18.67
CA ASN A 14 14.43 5.46 -19.93
C ASN A 14 13.36 4.36 -19.87
N LEU A 15 13.67 3.20 -19.28
CA LEU A 15 12.65 2.16 -19.10
C LEU A 15 11.53 2.64 -18.17
N TYR A 16 11.85 3.37 -17.11
CA TYR A 16 10.83 3.97 -16.24
C TYR A 16 9.97 5.00 -17.00
N SER A 17 10.59 5.92 -17.75
CA SER A 17 9.83 6.90 -18.53
C SER A 17 9.01 6.25 -19.66
N SER A 18 9.48 5.16 -20.24
CA SER A 18 8.70 4.39 -21.23
C SER A 18 7.56 3.61 -20.61
N LEU A 19 7.67 3.19 -19.34
CA LEU A 19 6.58 2.56 -18.60
C LEU A 19 5.54 3.60 -18.16
N ASP A 20 5.98 4.80 -17.76
CA ASP A 20 5.10 5.93 -17.45
C ASP A 20 4.39 6.43 -18.73
N GLU A 21 5.06 6.54 -19.88
CA GLU A 21 4.44 6.92 -21.16
C GLU A 21 3.43 5.87 -21.68
N VAL A 22 3.66 4.57 -21.40
CA VAL A 22 2.67 3.52 -21.73
C VAL A 22 1.46 3.63 -20.80
N SER A 23 1.72 3.88 -19.50
CA SER A 23 0.67 4.10 -18.49
C SER A 23 -0.20 5.32 -18.80
N GLU A 24 0.39 6.42 -19.27
CA GLU A 24 -0.34 7.64 -19.64
C GLU A 24 -1.14 7.48 -20.95
N ASN A 25 -0.67 6.67 -21.91
CA ASN A 25 -1.39 6.45 -23.17
C ASN A 25 -2.60 5.51 -23.02
N ASP A 26 -2.59 4.58 -22.06
CA ASP A 26 -3.74 3.72 -21.75
C ASP A 26 -4.74 4.40 -20.78
N GLU A 27 -4.38 5.54 -20.18
CA GLU A 27 -5.30 6.41 -19.45
C GLU A 27 -6.26 7.18 -20.38
N GLU A 28 -5.82 7.60 -21.57
CA GLU A 28 -6.61 8.41 -22.52
C GLU A 28 -7.81 7.68 -23.15
N ASN A 29 -7.90 6.34 -23.02
CA ASN A 29 -9.03 5.56 -23.54
C ASN A 29 -9.86 4.87 -22.43
N SER A 30 -9.75 5.37 -21.21
CA SER A 30 -10.67 5.04 -20.13
C SER A 30 -11.83 6.02 -20.18
N GLU A 31 -13.06 5.54 -20.23
CA GLU A 31 -14.22 6.35 -19.88
C GLU A 31 -13.90 7.18 -18.63
N GLU A 32 -13.92 8.51 -18.79
CA GLU A 32 -13.91 9.46 -17.69
C GLU A 32 -15.16 9.20 -16.84
N ASP A 33 -15.09 8.23 -15.93
CA ASP A 33 -15.88 8.28 -14.72
C ASP A 33 -15.42 9.55 -14.01
N GLU A 34 -16.16 10.65 -14.20
CA GLU A 34 -15.97 11.94 -13.50
C GLU A 34 -15.56 11.63 -12.06
N VAL A 35 -14.27 11.80 -11.74
CA VAL A 35 -13.76 11.55 -10.40
C VAL A 35 -14.53 12.50 -9.51
N PRO A 36 -15.41 12.01 -8.60
CA PRO A 36 -16.30 12.91 -7.87
C PRO A 36 -15.42 13.87 -7.10
N GLU A 37 -15.42 15.15 -7.50
CA GLU A 37 -14.62 16.18 -6.83
C GLU A 37 -15.07 16.21 -5.38
N ILE A 38 -14.25 15.64 -4.50
CA ILE A 38 -14.67 15.39 -3.14
C ILE A 38 -14.83 16.76 -2.47
N PRO A 39 -16.06 17.19 -2.13
CA PRO A 39 -16.26 18.52 -1.60
C PRO A 39 -15.54 18.63 -0.26
N MET A 40 -14.99 19.82 0.02
CA MET A 40 -14.17 20.17 1.20
C MET A 40 -14.75 19.72 2.57
N GLY A 41 -16.02 19.30 2.62
CA GLY A 41 -16.69 18.68 3.78
C GLY A 41 -16.32 17.21 4.06
N SER A 42 -15.64 16.51 3.16
CA SER A 42 -15.28 15.08 3.31
C SER A 42 -14.26 14.80 4.41
N ASN A 43 -13.45 15.80 4.80
CA ASN A 43 -12.51 15.64 5.91
C ASN A 43 -13.21 15.32 7.25
N ARG A 44 -14.47 15.76 7.42
CA ARG A 44 -15.27 15.44 8.62
C ARG A 44 -15.63 13.96 8.70
N VAL A 45 -15.93 13.36 7.55
CA VAL A 45 -16.27 11.93 7.46
C VAL A 45 -15.02 11.09 7.75
N ALA A 46 -13.86 11.47 7.20
CA ALA A 46 -12.58 10.84 7.52
C ALA A 46 -12.25 10.92 9.02
N CYS A 47 -12.42 12.09 9.66
CA CYS A 47 -12.20 12.22 11.11
C CYS A 47 -13.15 11.35 11.94
N CYS A 48 -14.44 11.31 11.59
CA CYS A 48 -15.41 10.45 12.28
C CYS A 48 -15.07 8.96 12.13
N LEU A 49 -14.66 8.52 10.94
CA LEU A 49 -14.19 7.15 10.68
C LEU A 49 -12.94 6.83 11.50
N THR A 50 -11.94 7.71 11.55
CA THR A 50 -10.73 7.51 12.35
C THR A 50 -11.05 7.39 13.84
N LEU A 51 -11.97 8.21 14.36
CA LEU A 51 -12.43 8.09 15.75
C LEU A 51 -13.15 6.76 16.01
N TRP A 52 -13.97 6.32 15.05
CA TRP A 52 -14.66 5.04 15.15
C TRP A 52 -13.70 3.85 15.14
N ILE A 53 -12.71 3.86 14.24
CA ILE A 53 -11.64 2.86 14.16
C ILE A 53 -10.81 2.86 15.45
N SER A 54 -10.53 4.04 16.02
CA SER A 54 -9.83 4.17 17.31
C SER A 54 -10.58 3.45 18.43
N LEU A 55 -11.91 3.64 18.53
CA LEU A 55 -12.76 2.91 19.49
C LEU A 55 -12.78 1.39 19.22
N LEU A 56 -12.79 0.98 17.95
CA LEU A 56 -12.76 -0.43 17.57
C LEU A 56 -11.40 -1.09 17.81
N SER A 57 -10.30 -0.32 17.86
CA SER A 57 -8.95 -0.89 18.00
C SER A 57 -8.77 -1.67 19.31
N GLY A 58 -9.40 -1.23 20.41
CA GLY A 58 -9.39 -1.98 21.66
C GLY A 58 -10.07 -3.35 21.52
N TYR A 59 -11.26 -3.38 20.92
CA TYR A 59 -11.99 -4.62 20.64
C TYR A 59 -11.22 -5.54 19.68
N LEU A 60 -10.51 -4.98 18.70
CA LEU A 60 -9.68 -5.73 17.78
C LEU A 60 -8.50 -6.40 18.50
N VAL A 61 -7.82 -5.69 19.41
CA VAL A 61 -6.71 -6.25 20.19
C VAL A 61 -7.18 -7.36 21.13
N ASP A 62 -8.36 -7.21 21.74
CA ASP A 62 -8.98 -8.27 22.55
C ASP A 62 -9.38 -9.48 21.70
N ALA A 63 -9.93 -9.25 20.50
CA ALA A 63 -10.25 -10.31 19.56
C ALA A 63 -8.99 -11.06 19.08
N ILE A 64 -7.87 -10.36 18.88
CA ILE A 64 -6.59 -11.00 18.52
C ILE A 64 -6.07 -11.88 19.67
N GLN A 65 -6.17 -11.43 20.92
CA GLN A 65 -5.80 -12.24 22.08
C GLN A 65 -6.70 -13.48 22.19
N GLY A 66 -8.02 -13.33 22.07
CA GLY A 66 -8.95 -14.46 22.07
C GLY A 66 -8.72 -15.44 20.90
N ALA A 67 -8.36 -14.92 19.72
CA ALA A 67 -8.01 -15.75 18.56
C ALA A 67 -6.68 -16.49 18.75
N SER A 68 -5.70 -15.85 19.39
CA SER A 68 -4.42 -16.49 19.76
C SER A 68 -4.65 -17.68 20.69
N ASP A 69 -5.49 -17.51 21.71
CA ASP A 69 -5.80 -18.57 22.68
C ASP A 69 -6.58 -19.72 22.06
N SER A 70 -7.53 -19.42 21.18
CA SER A 70 -8.37 -20.40 20.49
C SER A 70 -7.61 -21.18 19.40
N MET A 71 -6.77 -20.50 18.62
CA MET A 71 -6.03 -21.10 17.50
C MET A 71 -4.63 -21.60 17.88
N ASN A 72 -4.21 -21.41 19.14
CA ASN A 72 -2.85 -21.71 19.63
C ASN A 72 -1.73 -21.08 18.79
N MET A 73 -2.02 -19.90 18.22
CA MET A 73 -1.15 -19.23 17.26
C MET A 73 -0.62 -17.94 17.87
N PRO A 74 0.68 -17.62 17.74
CA PRO A 74 1.24 -16.43 18.40
C PRO A 74 0.56 -15.15 17.89
N VAL A 75 0.21 -14.26 18.82
CA VAL A 75 -0.33 -12.92 18.55
C VAL A 75 0.46 -12.18 17.47
N SER A 76 1.79 -12.33 17.45
CA SER A 76 2.68 -11.75 16.45
C SER A 76 2.39 -12.21 15.02
N PHE A 77 1.93 -13.44 14.81
CA PHE A 77 1.58 -13.91 13.47
C PHE A 77 0.29 -13.26 12.98
N ILE A 78 -0.72 -13.19 13.85
CA ILE A 78 -2.02 -12.60 13.52
C ILE A 78 -1.86 -11.09 13.23
N SER A 79 -1.06 -10.38 14.04
CA SER A 79 -0.86 -8.94 13.88
C SER A 79 0.06 -8.56 12.73
N VAL A 80 1.13 -9.32 12.46
CA VAL A 80 2.14 -8.97 11.44
C VAL A 80 1.77 -9.50 10.05
N ILE A 81 1.03 -10.60 9.96
CA ILE A 81 0.69 -11.22 8.67
C ILE A 81 -0.79 -11.06 8.34
N LEU A 82 -1.69 -11.44 9.25
CA LEU A 82 -3.14 -11.47 8.96
C LEU A 82 -3.73 -10.05 8.84
N LEU A 83 -3.34 -9.15 9.75
CA LEU A 83 -3.86 -7.77 9.79
C LEU A 83 -3.55 -6.97 8.50
N PRO A 84 -2.31 -6.96 7.99
CA PRO A 84 -1.99 -6.25 6.74
C PRO A 84 -2.69 -6.85 5.51
N ILE A 85 -2.88 -8.17 5.47
CA ILE A 85 -3.60 -8.83 4.37
C ILE A 85 -5.06 -8.37 4.34
N VAL A 86 -5.74 -8.37 5.48
CA VAL A 86 -7.14 -7.92 5.57
C VAL A 86 -7.25 -6.41 5.35
N GLY A 87 -6.31 -5.63 5.88
CA GLY A 87 -6.27 -4.17 5.72
C GLY A 87 -6.12 -3.72 4.26
N ASN A 88 -5.33 -4.44 3.47
CA ASN A 88 -5.11 -4.14 2.05
C ASN A 88 -6.00 -4.96 1.12
N ALA A 89 -6.93 -5.75 1.65
CA ALA A 89 -7.79 -6.62 0.84
C ALA A 89 -8.65 -5.83 -0.15
N ALA A 90 -9.09 -4.63 0.22
CA ALA A 90 -9.86 -3.75 -0.66
C ALA A 90 -9.04 -3.27 -1.87
N GLU A 91 -7.77 -2.93 -1.65
CA GLU A 91 -6.84 -2.51 -2.71
C GLU A 91 -6.46 -3.68 -3.61
N HIS A 92 -6.24 -4.86 -3.04
CA HIS A 92 -6.02 -6.07 -3.83
C HIS A 92 -7.26 -6.45 -4.65
N ALA A 93 -8.47 -6.31 -4.09
CA ALA A 93 -9.72 -6.58 -4.78
C ALA A 93 -9.96 -5.60 -5.94
N SER A 94 -9.68 -4.31 -5.74
CA SER A 94 -9.78 -3.32 -6.82
C SER A 94 -8.71 -3.56 -7.90
N ALA A 95 -7.47 -3.90 -7.52
CA ALA A 95 -6.43 -4.28 -8.48
C ALA A 95 -6.86 -5.48 -9.35
N ILE A 96 -7.45 -6.52 -8.77
CA ILE A 96 -7.99 -7.66 -9.52
C ILE A 96 -9.15 -7.23 -10.43
N MET A 97 -10.03 -6.36 -9.94
CA MET A 97 -11.17 -5.85 -10.73
C MET A 97 -10.72 -5.01 -11.93
N PHE A 98 -9.67 -4.21 -11.79
CA PHE A 98 -9.07 -3.44 -12.89
C PHE A 98 -8.27 -4.34 -13.85
N ALA A 99 -7.60 -5.37 -13.35
CA ALA A 99 -6.92 -6.36 -14.17
C ALA A 99 -7.89 -7.15 -15.07
N MET A 100 -9.09 -7.46 -14.55
CA MET A 100 -10.15 -8.11 -15.33
C MET A 100 -10.77 -7.22 -16.41
N LYS A 101 -10.50 -5.91 -16.38
CA LYS A 101 -10.94 -4.93 -17.39
C LYS A 101 -9.86 -4.63 -18.44
N ASP A 102 -8.83 -5.48 -18.56
CA ASP A 102 -7.66 -5.29 -19.44
C ASP A 102 -6.89 -3.98 -19.18
N LYS A 103 -7.03 -3.37 -18.00
CA LYS A 103 -6.29 -2.17 -17.56
C LYS A 103 -5.10 -2.56 -16.69
N LEU A 104 -4.08 -3.11 -17.33
CA LEU A 104 -2.88 -3.62 -16.66
C LEU A 104 -2.11 -2.48 -15.97
N ASP A 105 -2.07 -1.28 -16.54
CA ASP A 105 -1.30 -0.15 -15.99
C ASP A 105 -1.86 0.37 -14.66
N ILE A 106 -3.18 0.49 -14.54
CA ILE A 106 -3.85 0.83 -13.27
C ILE A 106 -3.56 -0.25 -12.22
N THR A 107 -3.60 -1.52 -12.62
CA THR A 107 -3.31 -2.65 -11.74
C THR A 107 -1.86 -2.62 -11.26
N LEU A 108 -0.92 -2.31 -12.16
CA LEU A 108 0.50 -2.21 -11.87
C LEU A 108 0.79 -1.01 -10.93
N GLY A 109 0.16 0.14 -11.19
CA GLY A 109 0.25 1.32 -10.32
C GLY A 109 -0.24 1.05 -8.90
N VAL A 110 -1.40 0.38 -8.75
CA VAL A 110 -1.92 -0.03 -7.44
C VAL A 110 -0.99 -1.04 -6.76
N ALA A 111 -0.47 -2.03 -7.50
CA ALA A 111 0.44 -3.04 -6.96
C ALA A 111 1.78 -2.46 -6.49
N ILE A 112 2.39 -1.57 -7.28
CA ILE A 112 3.64 -0.89 -6.92
C ILE A 112 3.42 0.05 -5.73
N GLY A 113 2.31 0.79 -5.72
CA GLY A 113 1.93 1.69 -4.62
C GLY A 113 1.75 0.95 -3.30
N SER A 114 0.96 -0.14 -3.29
CA SER A 114 0.71 -0.96 -2.10
C SER A 114 1.99 -1.66 -1.62
N SER A 115 2.80 -2.22 -2.54
CA SER A 115 4.11 -2.83 -2.20
C SER A 115 5.09 -1.82 -1.56
N THR A 116 5.15 -0.60 -2.11
CA THR A 116 6.00 0.47 -1.57
C THR A 116 5.50 0.93 -0.21
N GLN A 117 4.18 1.08 -0.02
CA GLN A 117 3.58 1.48 1.25
C GLN A 117 3.88 0.47 2.36
N ILE A 118 3.77 -0.83 2.08
CA ILE A 118 4.04 -1.91 3.03
C ILE A 118 5.54 -2.00 3.31
N SER A 119 6.38 -1.92 2.28
CA SER A 119 7.85 -1.89 2.41
C SER A 119 8.31 -0.74 3.31
N MET A 120 7.71 0.43 3.12
CA MET A 120 7.96 1.62 3.92
C MET A 120 7.50 1.50 5.37
N PHE A 121 6.43 0.74 5.65
CA PHE A 121 5.94 0.49 7.01
C PHE A 121 6.77 -0.52 7.79
N VAL A 122 7.52 -1.40 7.12
CA VAL A 122 8.34 -2.43 7.78
C VAL A 122 9.80 -2.00 7.88
N VAL A 123 10.41 -1.60 6.76
CA VAL A 123 11.86 -1.34 6.70
C VAL A 123 12.23 -0.05 7.44
N ARG A 124 11.42 1.01 7.29
CA ARG A 124 11.73 2.33 7.84
C ARG A 124 11.68 2.36 9.39
N PRO A 125 10.62 1.92 10.08
CA PRO A 125 10.60 1.94 11.54
C PRO A 125 11.57 0.94 12.15
N TYR A 126 11.80 -0.23 11.52
CA TYR A 126 12.81 -1.18 11.99
C TYR A 126 14.23 -0.60 11.93
N THR A 127 14.57 0.10 10.84
CA THR A 127 15.89 0.75 10.69
C THR A 127 16.06 1.91 11.67
N LEU A 128 15.01 2.70 11.91
CA LEU A 128 15.02 3.78 12.90
C LEU A 128 15.16 3.24 14.33
N TYR A 129 14.45 2.15 14.66
CA TYR A 129 14.60 1.45 15.94
C TYR A 129 16.03 0.95 16.14
N ARG A 130 16.60 0.25 15.14
CA ARG A 130 17.99 -0.23 15.15
C ARG A 130 19.01 0.90 15.29
N LEU A 131 18.77 2.04 14.64
CA LEU A 131 19.67 3.19 14.71
C LEU A 131 19.65 3.87 16.08
N TRP A 132 18.47 3.99 16.70
CA TRP A 132 18.31 4.63 18.01
C TRP A 132 18.76 3.75 19.17
N PHE A 133 18.43 2.45 19.14
CA PHE A 133 18.77 1.49 20.20
C PHE A 133 20.10 0.75 19.98
N GLY A 134 20.63 0.72 18.76
CA GLY A 134 21.92 0.10 18.43
C GLY A 134 23.12 1.06 18.47
N SER A 135 22.88 2.34 18.75
CA SER A 135 23.93 3.36 18.96
C SER A 135 24.19 3.66 20.45
N VAL A 136 23.71 2.80 21.36
CA VAL A 136 24.04 2.78 22.80
C VAL A 136 24.78 1.50 23.13
#